data_AF-A0A8J7C090-F1
#
_entry.id   AF-A0A8J7C090-F1
#
_cell.length_a   1.000
_cell.length_b   1.000
_cell.length_c   1.000
_cell.angle_alpha   90.00
_cell.angle_beta   90.00
_cell.angle_gamma   90.00
#
_symmetry.space_group_name_H-M   'P 1'
#
loop_
_entity.id
_entity.type
_entity.pdbx_description
1 polymer ?
#
loop_
_entity_poly.entity_id
_entity_poly.type
_entity_poly.pdbx_seq_one_letter_code
_entity_poly.pdbx_strand_id
1 'polypeptide(L)'
;MQREQLAKWLLATAALSTLIVPIAVDAVILGDGHMNNPAWLPHAKLHCAMSFFAAISLGGSALAILKARPVSDRFSMGLAAFLGSAFYIGLIAAGFWPGTSYGFIGDPVLGDFPEPQLGGITIYPNVALSVITILIAIAGYWLTSPVNQSSTTNQPVKDSYPTQS
;
A
#
# COMPACT_ATOMS: atom_id res chain seq x y z
N MET A 1 -18.32 -13.83 3.70
CA MET A 1 -17.18 -14.71 4.04
C MET A 1 -16.05 -14.72 3.01
N GLN A 2 -16.15 -15.36 1.83
CA GLN A 2 -14.99 -15.42 0.89
C GLN A 2 -14.50 -14.03 0.44
N ARG A 3 -15.41 -13.11 0.13
CA ARG A 3 -15.07 -11.73 -0.27
C ARG A 3 -14.40 -10.91 0.84
N GLU A 4 -14.89 -10.99 2.07
CA GLU A 4 -14.31 -10.26 3.20
C GLU A 4 -12.93 -10.80 3.56
N GLN A 5 -12.75 -12.13 3.48
CA GLN A 5 -11.46 -12.75 3.66
C GLN A 5 -10.46 -12.29 2.60
N LEU A 6 -10.88 -12.24 1.33
CA LEU A 6 -10.07 -11.71 0.23
C LEU A 6 -9.71 -10.23 0.45
N ALA A 7 -10.68 -9.40 0.84
CA ALA A 7 -10.44 -7.99 1.15
C ALA A 7 -9.36 -7.85 2.24
N LYS A 8 -9.49 -8.61 3.33
CA LYS A 8 -8.53 -8.60 4.43
C LYS A 8 -7.14 -9.08 4.02
N TRP A 9 -7.07 -10.12 3.18
CA TRP A 9 -5.79 -10.60 2.64
C TRP A 9 -5.11 -9.54 1.77
N LEU A 10 -5.81 -8.89 0.84
CA LEU A 10 -5.22 -7.85 0.01
C LEU A 10 -4.70 -6.68 0.83
N LEU A 11 -5.49 -6.19 1.81
CA LEU A 11 -5.07 -5.12 2.70
C LEU A 11 -3.86 -5.55 3.56
N ALA A 12 -3.84 -6.78 4.06
CA ALA A 12 -2.72 -7.32 4.82
C ALA A 12 -1.46 -7.46 3.94
N THR A 13 -1.59 -7.87 2.68
CA THR A 13 -0.49 -7.93 1.71
C THR A 13 0.10 -6.55 1.47
N ALA A 14 -0.72 -5.51 1.26
CA ALA A 14 -0.22 -4.15 1.11
C ALA A 14 0.51 -3.65 2.37
N ALA A 15 -0.06 -3.91 3.55
CA ALA A 15 0.54 -3.54 4.82
C ALA A 15 1.88 -4.25 5.09
N LEU A 16 1.97 -5.56 4.80
CA LEU A 16 3.21 -6.34 4.89
C LEU A 16 4.25 -5.88 3.87
N SER A 17 3.82 -5.61 2.64
CA SER A 17 4.66 -5.02 1.60
C SER A 17 5.30 -3.72 2.08
N THR A 18 4.50 -2.80 2.62
CA THR A 18 4.97 -1.53 3.20
C THR A 18 5.94 -1.76 4.35
N LEU A 19 5.66 -2.71 5.25
CA LEU A 19 6.50 -2.98 6.41
C LEU A 19 7.86 -3.58 6.06
N ILE A 20 7.91 -4.47 5.06
CA ILE A 20 9.07 -5.34 4.80
C ILE A 20 9.94 -4.82 3.66
N VAL A 21 9.32 -4.46 2.53
CA VAL A 21 10.07 -4.30 1.28
C VAL A 21 11.08 -3.16 1.32
N PRO A 22 10.77 -1.95 1.83
CA PRO A 22 11.75 -0.86 1.89
C PRO A 22 13.03 -1.26 2.64
N ILE A 23 12.88 -2.00 3.74
CA ILE A 23 14.00 -2.45 4.57
C ILE A 23 14.77 -3.55 3.85
N ALA A 24 14.07 -4.55 3.32
CA ALA A 24 14.70 -5.67 2.62
C ALA A 24 15.48 -5.18 1.39
N VAL A 25 14.94 -4.20 0.66
CA VAL A 25 15.61 -3.64 -0.52
C VAL A 25 16.78 -2.76 -0.09
N ASP A 26 16.56 -1.72 0.71
CA ASP A 26 17.58 -0.69 0.93
C ASP A 26 18.63 -1.10 1.97
N ALA A 27 18.27 -1.92 2.97
CA ALA A 27 19.23 -2.35 3.98
C ALA A 27 19.99 -3.64 3.60
N VAL A 28 19.38 -4.50 2.75
CA VAL A 28 19.92 -5.84 2.47
C VAL A 28 20.30 -6.00 1.00
N ILE A 29 19.34 -5.92 0.07
CA ILE A 29 19.59 -6.23 -1.35
C ILE A 29 20.48 -5.17 -2.00
N LEU A 30 20.20 -3.89 -1.73
CA LEU A 30 20.89 -2.72 -2.25
C LEU A 30 21.63 -1.97 -1.14
N GLY A 31 22.10 -2.70 -0.12
CA GLY A 31 22.80 -2.13 1.03
C GLY A 31 23.98 -1.25 0.62
N ASP A 32 24.76 -1.69 -0.36
CA ASP A 32 25.94 -0.94 -0.86
C ASP A 32 25.55 0.34 -1.61
N GLY A 33 24.33 0.42 -2.15
CA GLY A 33 23.76 1.66 -2.71
C GLY A 33 23.16 2.59 -1.67
N HIS A 34 22.87 2.10 -0.47
CA HIS A 34 22.17 2.83 0.59
C HIS A 34 22.94 2.80 1.92
N MET A 35 22.57 1.92 2.85
CA MET A 35 23.04 1.96 4.24
C MET A 35 24.56 1.74 4.37
N ASN A 36 25.13 0.90 3.51
CA ASN A 36 26.56 0.60 3.47
C ASN A 36 27.32 1.54 2.52
N ASN A 37 26.63 2.37 1.73
CA ASN A 37 27.27 3.26 0.75
C ASN A 37 28.27 4.21 1.47
N PRO A 38 29.58 4.12 1.22
CA PRO A 38 30.57 4.97 1.86
C PRO A 38 30.55 6.42 1.36
N ALA A 39 29.98 6.67 0.17
CA ALA A 39 29.88 8.02 -0.39
C ALA A 39 28.70 8.82 0.20
N TRP A 40 27.72 8.15 0.81
CA TRP A 40 26.62 8.81 1.50
C TRP A 40 27.08 9.41 2.82
N LEU A 41 26.85 10.71 2.99
CA LEU A 41 27.04 11.37 4.28
C LEU A 41 26.21 10.68 5.37
N PRO A 42 26.68 10.65 6.63
CA PRO A 42 25.93 10.04 7.74
C PRO A 42 24.48 10.54 7.86
N HIS A 43 24.22 11.80 7.49
CA HIS A 43 22.87 12.36 7.50
C HIS A 43 21.92 11.74 6.46
N ALA A 44 22.42 11.36 5.27
CA ALA A 44 21.61 10.65 4.28
C ALA A 44 21.19 9.27 4.80
N LYS A 45 22.11 8.58 5.49
CA LYS A 45 21.82 7.30 6.17
C LYS A 45 20.79 7.44 7.28
N LEU A 46 20.80 8.56 8.02
CA LEU A 46 19.75 8.87 9.00
C LEU A 46 18.38 8.96 8.32
N HIS A 47 18.25 9.70 7.22
CA HIS A 47 16.98 9.80 6.48
C HIS A 47 16.51 8.44 5.93
N CYS A 48 17.44 7.62 5.43
CA CYS A 48 17.14 6.25 5.00
C CYS A 48 16.61 5.39 6.17
N ALA A 49 17.28 5.42 7.33
CA ALA A 49 16.81 4.72 8.53
C ALA A 49 15.46 5.26 9.04
N MET A 50 15.23 6.58 9.00
CA MET A 50 13.93 7.18 9.33
C MET A 50 12.82 6.64 8.43
N SER A 51 13.09 6.47 7.14
CA SER A 51 12.16 5.84 6.20
C SER A 51 11.84 4.38 6.56
N PHE A 52 12.79 3.61 7.08
CA PHE A 52 12.53 2.24 7.58
C PHE A 52 11.56 2.25 8.76
N PHE A 53 11.80 3.12 9.74
CA PHE A 53 10.91 3.21 10.89
C PHE A 53 9.53 3.75 10.49
N ALA A 54 9.46 4.69 9.54
CA ALA A 54 8.19 5.14 8.98
C ALA A 54 7.43 3.98 8.31
N ALA A 55 8.12 3.17 7.50
CA ALA A 55 7.56 1.98 6.87
C ALA A 55 7.01 0.97 7.90
N ILE A 56 7.77 0.68 8.97
CA ILE A 56 7.34 -0.17 10.08
C ILE A 56 6.11 0.42 10.77
N SER A 57 6.12 1.71 11.11
CA SER A 57 5.01 2.37 11.78
C SER A 57 3.75 2.35 10.93
N LEU A 58 3.85 2.64 9.63
CA LEU A 58 2.71 2.68 8.71
C LEU A 58 2.13 1.29 8.46
N GLY A 59 2.96 0.32 8.04
CA GLY A 59 2.52 -1.06 7.79
C GLY A 59 2.05 -1.76 9.05
N GLY A 60 2.76 -1.56 10.17
CA GLY A 60 2.38 -2.10 11.48
C GLY A 60 1.05 -1.56 11.98
N SER A 61 0.80 -0.25 11.82
CA SER A 61 -0.49 0.36 12.18
C SER A 61 -1.62 -0.17 11.32
N ALA A 62 -1.41 -0.34 10.01
CA ALA A 62 -2.39 -0.96 9.12
C ALA A 62 -2.73 -2.39 9.57
N LEU A 63 -1.74 -3.23 9.87
CA LEU A 63 -1.96 -4.60 10.38
C LEU A 63 -2.69 -4.61 11.73
N ALA A 64 -2.36 -3.69 12.64
CA ALA A 64 -3.03 -3.55 13.92
C ALA A 64 -4.52 -3.22 13.74
N ILE A 65 -4.86 -2.30 12.82
CA ILE A 65 -6.25 -1.98 12.47
C ILE A 65 -6.98 -3.20 11.89
N LEU A 66 -6.37 -3.91 10.93
CA LEU A 66 -6.96 -5.11 10.32
C LEU A 66 -7.19 -6.23 11.34
N LYS A 67 -6.35 -6.33 12.37
CA LYS A 67 -6.50 -7.29 13.46
C LYS A 67 -7.64 -6.88 14.41
N ALA A 68 -7.73 -5.60 14.76
CA ALA A 68 -8.63 -5.10 15.79
C ALA A 68 -10.04 -4.78 15.31
N ARG A 69 -10.23 -4.51 14.02
CA ARG A 69 -11.50 -4.00 13.47
C ARG A 69 -12.15 -5.00 12.52
N PRO A 70 -13.49 -5.12 12.52
CA PRO A 70 -14.18 -5.96 11.55
C PRO A 70 -14.09 -5.37 10.14
N VAL A 71 -14.12 -6.22 9.11
CA VAL A 71 -14.04 -5.80 7.70
C VAL A 71 -15.23 -4.91 7.29
N SER A 72 -16.35 -5.01 7.99
CA SER A 72 -17.53 -4.15 7.81
C SER A 72 -17.29 -2.69 8.26
N ASP A 73 -16.27 -2.41 9.08
CA ASP A 73 -15.89 -1.06 9.46
C ASP A 73 -15.07 -0.40 8.33
N ARG A 74 -15.80 0.21 7.39
CA ARG A 74 -15.22 0.83 6.19
C ARG A 74 -14.23 1.95 6.49
N PHE A 75 -14.45 2.73 7.55
CA PHE A 75 -13.51 3.80 7.89
C PHE A 75 -12.18 3.19 8.31
N SER A 76 -12.21 2.20 9.21
CA SER A 76 -11.01 1.48 9.63
C SER A 76 -10.32 0.77 8.46
N MET A 77 -11.06 0.13 7.55
CA MET A 77 -10.47 -0.51 6.38
C MET A 77 -9.86 0.50 5.39
N GLY A 78 -10.48 1.66 5.22
CA GLY A 78 -9.93 2.76 4.42
C GLY A 78 -8.65 3.32 5.01
N LEU A 79 -8.62 3.50 6.34
CA LEU A 79 -7.41 3.93 7.05
C LEU A 79 -6.29 2.89 6.94
N ALA A 80 -6.60 1.59 7.08
CA ALA A 80 -5.63 0.52 6.89
C ALA A 80 -5.09 0.49 5.44
N ALA A 81 -5.95 0.70 4.43
CA ALA A 81 -5.54 0.79 3.04
C ALA A 81 -4.60 1.98 2.79
N PHE A 82 -4.94 3.16 3.33
CA PHE A 82 -4.10 4.35 3.24
C PHE A 82 -2.75 4.13 3.92
N LEU A 83 -2.73 3.71 5.19
CA LEU A 83 -1.49 3.48 5.93
C LEU A 83 -0.64 2.39 5.28
N GLY A 84 -1.26 1.30 4.80
CA GLY A 84 -0.59 0.22 4.09
C GLY A 84 -0.09 0.59 2.68
N SER A 85 -0.34 1.82 2.20
CA SER A 85 0.14 2.32 0.91
C SER A 85 0.84 3.68 1.00
N ALA A 86 0.79 4.38 2.13
CA ALA A 86 1.29 5.75 2.30
C ALA A 86 2.78 5.88 2.00
N PHE A 87 3.59 4.88 2.35
CA PHE A 87 5.03 4.88 2.01
C PHE A 87 5.24 4.89 0.50
N TYR A 88 4.51 4.06 -0.23
CA TYR A 88 4.58 3.96 -1.69
C TYR A 88 4.02 5.20 -2.40
N ILE A 89 2.97 5.83 -1.84
CA ILE A 89 2.48 7.13 -2.31
C ILE A 89 3.59 8.18 -2.12
N GLY A 90 4.24 8.19 -0.96
CA GLY A 90 5.38 9.07 -0.67
C GLY A 90 6.55 8.85 -1.62
N LEU A 91 6.87 7.60 -1.95
CA LEU A 91 7.90 7.25 -2.93
C LEU A 91 7.59 7.87 -4.29
N ILE A 92 6.39 7.65 -4.84
CA ILE A 92 5.98 8.24 -6.13
C ILE A 92 5.95 9.78 -6.03
N ALA A 93 5.54 10.33 -4.90
CA ALA A 93 5.54 11.78 -4.70
C ALA A 93 6.95 12.37 -4.68
N ALA A 94 7.94 11.61 -4.20
CA ALA A 94 9.33 12.06 -4.08
C ALA A 94 9.91 12.47 -5.42
N GLY A 95 9.58 11.78 -6.52
CA GLY A 95 10.10 12.13 -7.86
C GLY A 95 9.63 13.48 -8.41
N PHE A 96 8.64 14.13 -7.78
CA PHE A 96 8.30 15.53 -8.09
C PHE A 96 9.20 16.53 -7.35
N TRP A 97 9.99 16.06 -6.37
CA TRP A 97 10.89 16.90 -5.61
C TRP A 97 12.24 17.07 -6.34
N PRO A 98 12.70 18.31 -6.58
CA PRO A 98 13.96 18.56 -7.27
C PRO A 98 15.16 17.86 -6.61
N GLY A 99 16.00 17.22 -7.43
CA GLY A 99 17.22 16.55 -6.96
C GLY A 99 17.01 15.14 -6.41
N THR A 100 15.81 14.57 -6.50
CA THR A 100 15.55 13.16 -6.19
C THR A 100 15.64 12.29 -7.46
N SER A 101 15.89 10.99 -7.28
CA SER A 101 15.93 9.99 -8.35
C SER A 101 15.29 8.70 -7.87
N TYR A 102 14.63 7.98 -8.78
CA TYR A 102 14.12 6.62 -8.52
C TYR A 102 15.17 5.54 -8.72
N GLY A 103 16.26 5.87 -9.40
CA GLY A 103 17.36 4.96 -9.74
C GLY A 103 18.71 5.45 -9.26
N PHE A 104 19.76 4.73 -9.62
CA PHE A 104 21.13 4.98 -9.14
C PHE A 104 22.06 5.64 -10.18
N ILE A 105 21.51 6.17 -11.29
CA ILE A 105 22.33 6.87 -12.29
C ILE A 105 23.11 8.00 -11.61
N GLY A 106 24.43 8.02 -11.83
CA GLY A 106 25.35 8.96 -11.19
C GLY A 106 25.74 8.61 -9.74
N ASP A 107 25.36 7.45 -9.21
CA ASP A 107 25.86 6.99 -7.90
C ASP A 107 27.34 6.61 -8.00
N PRO A 108 28.22 7.12 -7.13
CA PRO A 108 29.67 6.88 -7.22
C PRO A 108 30.09 5.45 -6.82
N VAL A 109 29.20 4.66 -6.22
CA VAL A 109 29.48 3.30 -5.72
C VAL A 109 28.82 2.24 -6.60
N LEU A 110 27.54 2.38 -6.90
CA LEU A 110 26.82 1.47 -7.80
C LEU A 110 27.04 1.80 -9.28
N GLY A 111 27.52 3.01 -9.59
CA GLY A 111 27.76 3.46 -10.95
C GLY A 111 26.46 3.65 -11.74
N ASP A 112 26.61 3.79 -13.05
CA ASP A 112 25.49 3.98 -13.97
C ASP A 112 24.80 2.64 -14.29
N PHE A 113 24.15 2.05 -13.28
CA PHE A 113 23.35 0.86 -13.49
C PHE A 113 22.15 1.21 -14.40
N PRO A 114 22.07 0.66 -15.62
CA PRO A 114 21.01 1.04 -16.55
C PRO A 114 19.68 0.48 -16.07
N GLU A 115 18.71 1.37 -15.90
CA GLU A 115 17.36 0.98 -15.53
C GLU A 115 16.70 0.15 -16.65
N PRO A 116 15.88 -0.86 -16.31
CA PRO A 116 15.15 -1.64 -17.30
C PRO A 116 14.33 -0.75 -18.22
N GLN A 117 14.31 -1.06 -19.52
CA GLN A 117 13.52 -0.34 -20.50
C GLN A 117 12.55 -1.28 -21.20
N LEU A 118 11.31 -0.80 -21.41
CA LEU A 118 10.30 -1.50 -22.19
C LEU A 118 9.79 -0.58 -23.29
N GLY A 119 10.07 -0.91 -24.55
CA GLY A 119 9.67 -0.06 -25.69
C GLY A 119 10.26 1.34 -25.68
N GLY A 120 11.47 1.50 -25.12
CA GLY A 120 12.14 2.81 -24.97
C GLY A 120 11.69 3.64 -23.76
N ILE A 121 10.80 3.10 -22.91
CA ILE A 121 10.36 3.73 -21.67
C ILE A 121 11.13 3.12 -20.50
N THR A 122 11.78 3.95 -19.69
CA THR A 122 12.43 3.54 -18.45
C THR A 122 11.41 3.07 -17.43
N ILE A 123 11.62 1.86 -16.89
CA ILE A 123 10.79 1.26 -15.85
C ILE A 123 11.60 1.18 -14.58
N TYR A 124 11.24 2.01 -13.60
CA TYR A 124 11.81 1.96 -12.26
C TYR A 124 11.11 0.88 -11.44
N PRO A 125 11.81 -0.20 -11.00
CA PRO A 125 11.17 -1.31 -10.30
C PRO A 125 10.48 -0.91 -9.00
N ASN A 126 11.03 0.05 -8.26
CA ASN A 126 10.43 0.61 -7.05
C ASN A 126 9.12 1.37 -7.34
N VAL A 127 9.03 2.12 -8.44
CA VAL A 127 7.79 2.79 -8.87
C VAL A 127 6.75 1.77 -9.30
N ALA A 128 7.14 0.76 -10.09
CA ALA A 128 6.23 -0.30 -10.52
C ALA A 128 5.65 -1.06 -9.31
N LEU A 129 6.50 -1.44 -8.34
CA LEU A 129 6.06 -2.07 -7.10
C LEU A 129 5.15 -1.15 -6.27
N SER A 130 5.44 0.15 -6.24
CA SER A 130 4.62 1.15 -5.54
C SER A 130 3.21 1.17 -6.10
N VAL A 131 3.07 1.26 -7.42
CA VAL A 131 1.78 1.23 -8.12
C VAL A 131 1.04 -0.07 -7.83
N ILE A 132 1.71 -1.23 -7.93
CA ILE A 132 1.10 -2.53 -7.66
C ILE A 132 0.58 -2.60 -6.22
N THR A 133 1.39 -2.18 -5.23
CA THR A 133 0.96 -2.21 -3.82
C THR A 133 -0.23 -1.27 -3.56
N ILE A 134 -0.23 -0.07 -4.15
CA ILE A 134 -1.35 0.86 -4.05
C ILE A 134 -2.62 0.26 -4.66
N LEU A 135 -2.53 -0.36 -5.85
CA LEU A 135 -3.67 -1.01 -6.50
C LEU A 135 -4.21 -2.19 -5.68
N ILE A 136 -3.34 -2.97 -5.05
CA ILE A 136 -3.74 -4.04 -4.11
C ILE A 136 -4.51 -3.45 -2.92
N ALA A 137 -4.04 -2.35 -2.33
CA ALA A 137 -4.71 -1.69 -1.22
C ALA A 137 -6.09 -1.15 -1.63
N ILE A 138 -6.18 -0.50 -2.80
CA ILE A 138 -7.44 0.02 -3.36
C ILE A 138 -8.42 -1.12 -3.63
N ALA A 139 -7.98 -2.21 -4.25
CA ALA A 139 -8.80 -3.39 -4.52
C ALA A 139 -9.30 -4.03 -3.22
N GLY A 140 -8.41 -4.18 -2.22
CA GLY A 140 -8.77 -4.66 -0.89
C GLY A 140 -9.85 -3.80 -0.24
N TYR A 141 -9.70 -2.47 -0.28
CA TYR A 141 -10.68 -1.53 0.24
C TYR A 141 -12.02 -1.60 -0.52
N TRP A 142 -12.00 -1.65 -1.84
CA TRP A 142 -13.21 -1.75 -2.67
C TRP A 142 -14.05 -2.99 -2.34
N LEU A 143 -13.37 -4.11 -2.04
CA LEU A 143 -14.04 -5.36 -1.68
C LEU A 143 -14.74 -5.31 -0.31
N THR A 144 -14.45 -4.32 0.54
CA THR A 144 -15.16 -4.10 1.81
C THR A 144 -16.58 -3.53 1.63
N SER A 145 -16.97 -3.18 0.39
CA SER A 145 -18.30 -2.64 0.10
C SER A 145 -19.38 -3.70 0.24
N PRO A 146 -20.53 -3.39 0.89
CA PRO A 146 -21.67 -4.28 0.89
C PRO A 146 -22.06 -4.59 -0.55
N VAL A 147 -22.34 -5.86 -0.86
CA VAL A 147 -23.08 -6.19 -2.08
C VAL A 147 -24.46 -5.61 -1.86
N ASN A 148 -24.89 -4.65 -2.70
CA ASN A 148 -26.28 -4.21 -2.71
C ASN A 148 -27.16 -5.45 -2.90
N GLN A 149 -27.79 -5.93 -1.83
CA GLN A 149 -28.92 -6.83 -1.96
C GLN A 149 -30.04 -5.98 -2.51
N SER A 150 -30.20 -5.99 -3.83
CA SER A 150 -31.36 -5.43 -4.51
C SER A 150 -32.61 -5.93 -3.78
N SER A 151 -33.37 -4.98 -3.25
CA SER A 151 -34.59 -5.16 -2.50
C SER A 151 -35.66 -5.90 -3.32
N THR A 152 -35.62 -7.22 -3.34
CA THR A 152 -36.77 -8.07 -3.74
C THR A 152 -37.58 -8.44 -2.50
N THR A 153 -38.28 -7.47 -1.92
CA THR A 153 -39.40 -7.75 -1.01
C THR A 153 -40.50 -6.69 -1.17
N ASN A 154 -41.07 -6.59 -2.37
CA ASN A 154 -42.44 -6.09 -2.51
C ASN A 154 -43.40 -7.26 -2.22
N GLN A 155 -43.64 -7.55 -0.95
CA GLN A 155 -44.84 -8.27 -0.53
C GLN A 155 -45.91 -7.20 -0.28
N PRO A 156 -46.99 -7.13 -1.07
CA PRO A 156 -48.10 -6.25 -0.74
C PRO A 156 -48.74 -6.75 0.56
N VAL A 157 -48.80 -5.87 1.55
CA VAL A 157 -49.62 -6.06 2.75
C VAL A 157 -51.08 -6.19 2.27
N LYS A 158 -51.63 -7.40 2.33
CA LYS A 158 -53.07 -7.59 2.18
C LYS A 158 -53.72 -7.18 3.50
N ASP A 159 -54.20 -5.94 3.55
CA ASP A 159 -55.11 -5.49 4.60
C ASP A 159 -56.45 -6.21 4.43
N SER A 160 -56.64 -7.32 5.14
CA SER A 160 -57.95 -7.91 5.36
C SER A 160 -58.53 -7.34 6.66
N TYR A 161 -59.30 -6.27 6.55
CA TYR A 161 -60.18 -5.82 7.63
C TYR A 161 -61.38 -6.78 7.75
N PRO A 162 -61.72 -7.26 8.97
CA PRO A 162 -62.98 -7.95 9.18
C PRO A 162 -64.12 -6.93 9.25
N THR A 163 -65.09 -7.02 8.34
CA THR A 163 -66.38 -6.35 8.50
C THR A 163 -67.12 -7.01 9.66
N GLN A 164 -67.36 -6.24 10.73
CA GLN A 164 -68.37 -6.57 11.74
C GLN A 164 -69.75 -6.08 11.29
N SER A 165 -70.76 -6.81 11.77
CA SER A 165 -72.23 -6.70 11.59
C SER A 165 -72.82 -7.27 10.31
#